data_AF-A0A7W0RZ80-F1
#
_entry.id   AF-A0A7W0RZ80-F1
#
_cell.length_a   1.000
_cell.length_b   1.000
_cell.length_c   1.000
_cell.angle_alpha   90.00
_cell.angle_beta   90.00
_cell.angle_gamma   90.00
#
_symmetry.space_group_name_H-M   'P 1'
#
loop_
_entity.id
_entity.type
_entity.pdbx_description
1 polymer ?
#
loop_
_entity_poly.entity_id
_entity_poly.type
_entity_poly.pdbx_seq_one_letter_code
_entity_poly.pdbx_strand_id
1 'polypeptide(L)'
;MGGAIFGNVSQGAYALATKSILMRSGLVRGVSTRVHADERAEILRTAICDDELIQAIGRGRGVNRTSANPLEVHVLADVALPLVHDRLSSWNDEEPNVMQRMLLAGVATNSPTAAAVLHPQLFPSVECAKKQFQREVFQGQIPIRDTYREMSLKSARYRRPGRGRGWQRCWCGKLRVAGGQRRDADHDLGRRRHDHGSWR
;
A
#
# COMPACT_ATOMS: atom_id res chain seq x y z
N MET A 1 28.79 15.06 9.47
CA MET A 1 30.27 14.94 9.34
C MET A 1 30.55 14.29 8.00
N GLY A 2 31.12 15.03 7.04
CA GLY A 2 31.43 14.53 5.70
C GLY A 2 32.79 13.81 5.71
N GLY A 3 32.82 12.58 5.22
CA GLY A 3 34.06 11.84 5.00
C GLY A 3 34.72 12.31 3.70
N ALA A 4 35.93 12.84 3.80
CA ALA A 4 36.77 13.18 2.66
C ALA A 4 37.48 11.91 2.18
N ILE A 5 37.33 11.56 0.91
CA ILE A 5 38.21 10.62 0.23
C ILE A 5 38.66 11.33 -1.06
N PHE A 6 39.98 11.55 -1.18
CA PHE A 6 40.68 12.20 -2.31
C PHE A 6 40.60 13.72 -2.46
N GLY A 7 40.92 14.48 -1.40
CA GLY A 7 41.40 15.88 -1.51
C GLY A 7 40.37 16.93 -1.96
N ASN A 8 39.21 16.53 -2.45
CA ASN A 8 38.08 17.40 -2.71
C ASN A 8 36.97 17.06 -1.72
N VAL A 9 36.53 18.06 -0.95
CA VAL A 9 35.26 17.97 -0.23
C VAL A 9 34.17 18.06 -1.30
N SER A 10 33.75 16.92 -1.85
CA SER A 10 32.55 16.92 -2.68
C SER A 10 31.41 17.32 -1.76
N GLN A 11 30.75 18.43 -2.07
CA GLN A 11 29.46 18.71 -1.46
C GLN A 11 28.54 17.58 -1.95
N GLY A 12 28.34 16.57 -1.11
CA GLY A 12 27.52 15.38 -1.38
C GLY A 12 26.05 15.76 -1.54
N ALA A 13 25.75 16.46 -2.63
CA ALA A 13 24.43 16.98 -2.94
C ALA A 13 23.75 16.03 -3.91
N TYR A 14 22.51 15.66 -3.56
CA TYR A 14 21.59 15.02 -4.49
C TYR A 14 20.75 16.09 -5.17
N ALA A 15 20.52 15.92 -6.46
CA ALA A 15 19.58 16.70 -7.25
C ALA A 15 18.44 15.81 -7.76
N LEU A 16 17.32 16.43 -8.09
CA LEU A 16 16.28 15.76 -8.87
C LEU A 16 16.60 15.94 -10.35
N ALA A 17 16.57 14.83 -11.09
CA ALA A 17 16.71 14.83 -12.54
C ALA A 17 15.64 13.93 -13.17
N THR A 18 15.12 14.38 -14.31
CA THR A 18 14.20 13.58 -15.11
C THR A 18 14.97 12.53 -15.89
N LYS A 19 14.72 11.24 -15.60
CA LYS A 19 15.22 10.11 -16.39
C LYS A 19 14.09 9.51 -17.21
N SER A 20 14.43 9.00 -18.39
CA SER A 20 13.47 8.36 -19.29
C SER A 20 13.34 6.86 -18.97
N ILE A 21 12.11 6.35 -19.09
CA ILE A 21 11.82 4.92 -19.08
C ILE A 21 11.14 4.53 -20.40
N LEU A 22 11.43 3.32 -20.86
CA LEU A 22 10.82 2.74 -22.05
C LEU A 22 9.61 1.88 -21.64
N MET A 23 8.45 2.18 -22.22
CA MET A 23 7.23 1.40 -22.03
C MET A 23 7.10 0.29 -23.08
N ARG A 24 6.40 -0.81 -22.75
CA ARG A 24 6.11 -1.90 -23.71
C ARG A 24 5.39 -1.41 -24.97
N SER A 25 4.60 -0.35 -24.86
CA SER A 25 3.93 0.30 -26.00
C SER A 25 4.89 1.01 -26.97
N GLY A 26 6.20 1.06 -26.67
CA GLY A 26 7.19 1.82 -27.42
C GLY A 26 7.27 3.30 -27.01
N LEU A 27 6.39 3.75 -26.12
CA LEU A 27 6.39 5.12 -25.62
C LEU A 27 7.51 5.34 -24.60
N VAL A 28 8.09 6.54 -24.61
CA VAL A 28 9.01 6.99 -23.56
C VAL A 28 8.25 7.84 -22.55
N ARG A 29 8.54 7.64 -21.26
CA ARG A 29 7.99 8.44 -20.15
C ARG A 29 9.12 8.97 -19.29
N GLY A 30 8.95 10.20 -18.78
CA GLY A 30 9.90 10.80 -17.84
C GLY A 30 9.50 10.51 -16.40
N VAL A 31 10.48 10.17 -15.56
CA VAL A 31 10.32 9.98 -14.12
C VAL A 31 11.34 10.88 -13.41
N SER A 32 10.91 11.58 -12.38
CA SER A 32 11.82 12.34 -11.51
C SER A 32 12.58 11.37 -10.62
N THR A 33 13.90 11.39 -10.70
CA THR A 33 14.80 10.50 -9.96
C THR A 33 15.85 11.31 -9.21
N ARG A 34 16.36 10.76 -8.10
CA ARG A 34 17.50 11.36 -7.39
C ARG A 34 18.81 10.97 -8.08
N VAL A 35 19.63 11.96 -8.36
CA VAL A 35 20.98 11.80 -8.92
C VAL A 35 21.99 12.51 -8.05
N HIS A 36 23.17 11.91 -7.91
CA HIS A 36 24.27 12.53 -7.20
C HIS A 36 24.96 13.58 -8.10
N ALA A 37 25.31 14.74 -7.54
CA ALA A 37 25.93 15.83 -8.31
C ALA A 37 27.35 15.52 -8.79
N ASP A 38 28.12 14.77 -7.99
CA ASP A 38 29.42 14.22 -8.40
C ASP A 38 29.22 12.97 -9.28
N GLU A 39 29.79 12.99 -10.48
CA GLU A 39 29.66 11.93 -11.49
C GLU A 39 30.23 10.58 -11.03
N ARG A 40 31.35 10.56 -10.30
CA ARG A 40 31.95 9.31 -9.80
C ARG A 40 31.07 8.68 -8.73
N ALA A 41 30.52 9.52 -7.85
CA ALA A 41 29.58 9.07 -6.84
C ALA A 41 28.23 8.65 -7.47
N GLU A 42 27.78 9.28 -8.56
CA GLU A 42 26.59 8.81 -9.29
C GLU A 42 26.84 7.44 -9.93
N ILE A 43 28.01 7.19 -10.53
CA ILE A 43 28.37 5.87 -11.06
C ILE A 43 28.29 4.80 -9.96
N LEU A 44 28.87 5.08 -8.79
CA LEU A 44 28.79 4.17 -7.64
C LEU A 44 27.35 3.98 -7.15
N ARG A 45 26.57 5.07 -7.07
CA ARG A 45 25.17 5.01 -6.68
C ARG A 45 24.35 4.17 -7.66
N THR A 46 24.52 4.35 -8.97
CA THR A 46 23.81 3.54 -9.97
C THR A 46 24.23 2.08 -9.91
N ALA A 47 25.52 1.80 -9.75
CA ALA A 47 26.05 0.45 -9.66
C ALA A 47 25.61 -0.29 -8.38
N ILE A 48 25.29 0.44 -7.31
CA ILE A 48 24.74 -0.14 -6.09
C ILE A 48 23.21 -0.19 -6.20
N CYS A 49 22.54 0.96 -6.27
CA CYS A 49 21.08 1.02 -6.15
C CYS A 49 20.35 0.42 -7.35
N ASP A 50 20.73 0.80 -8.57
CA ASP A 50 19.95 0.45 -9.76
C ASP A 50 20.29 -1.00 -10.18
N ASP A 51 21.56 -1.38 -10.15
CA ASP A 51 21.99 -2.75 -10.50
C ASP A 51 21.57 -3.80 -9.45
N GLU A 52 21.57 -3.48 -8.15
CA GLU A 52 21.03 -4.40 -7.12
C GLU A 52 19.54 -4.67 -7.35
N LEU A 53 18.76 -3.67 -7.74
CA LEU A 53 17.35 -3.84 -8.10
C LEU A 53 17.20 -4.75 -9.31
N ILE A 54 18.00 -4.55 -10.37
CA ILE A 54 17.99 -5.43 -11.55
C ILE A 54 18.33 -6.87 -11.15
N GLN A 55 19.32 -7.07 -10.30
CA GLN A 55 19.68 -8.39 -9.79
C GLN A 55 18.55 -9.02 -8.97
N ALA A 56 17.90 -8.25 -8.10
CA ALA A 56 16.76 -8.70 -7.29
C ALA A 56 15.60 -9.15 -8.19
N ILE A 57 15.29 -8.40 -9.25
CA ILE A 57 14.32 -8.79 -10.28
C ILE A 57 14.74 -10.11 -10.94
N GLY A 58 16.02 -10.24 -11.30
CA GLY A 58 16.59 -11.45 -11.88
C GLY A 58 16.44 -12.70 -10.98
N ARG A 59 16.45 -12.54 -9.65
CA ARG A 59 16.20 -13.65 -8.71
C ARG A 59 14.80 -14.25 -8.83
N GLY A 60 13.82 -13.50 -9.34
CA GLY A 60 12.49 -14.02 -9.64
C GLY A 60 12.46 -15.06 -10.78
N ARG A 61 13.55 -15.18 -11.55
CA ARG A 61 13.73 -16.12 -12.68
C ARG A 61 12.59 -16.02 -13.69
N GLY A 62 12.20 -14.80 -14.06
CA GLY A 62 11.12 -14.52 -15.01
C GLY A 62 11.32 -15.21 -16.37
N VAL A 63 12.58 -15.41 -16.80
CA VAL A 63 12.92 -16.13 -18.04
C VAL A 63 12.46 -17.60 -18.06
N ASN A 64 12.27 -18.22 -16.89
CA ASN A 64 11.79 -19.60 -16.77
C ASN A 64 10.27 -19.69 -16.64
N ARG A 65 9.56 -18.55 -16.77
CA ARG A 65 8.11 -18.46 -16.64
C ARG A 65 7.45 -18.44 -18.00
N THR A 66 6.20 -18.92 -18.05
CA THR A 66 5.36 -18.88 -19.23
C THR A 66 4.26 -17.84 -19.07
N SER A 67 3.50 -17.59 -20.15
CA SER A 67 2.30 -16.74 -20.09
C SER A 67 1.26 -17.22 -19.09
N ALA A 68 1.25 -18.52 -18.75
CA ALA A 68 0.33 -19.10 -17.77
C ALA A 68 0.77 -18.90 -16.31
N ASN A 69 2.04 -18.53 -16.06
CA ASN A 69 2.57 -18.28 -14.72
C ASN A 69 3.62 -17.15 -14.76
N PRO A 70 3.23 -15.93 -15.15
CA PRO A 70 4.18 -14.84 -15.35
C PRO A 70 4.82 -14.41 -14.02
N LEU A 71 6.03 -13.84 -14.10
CA LEU A 71 6.60 -13.10 -12.99
C LEU A 71 6.09 -11.65 -13.07
N GLU A 72 5.31 -11.23 -12.09
CA GLU A 72 4.90 -9.83 -11.94
C GLU A 72 5.86 -9.12 -10.98
N VAL A 73 6.35 -7.95 -11.39
CA VAL A 73 7.32 -7.16 -10.63
C VAL A 73 6.76 -5.76 -10.43
N HIS A 74 6.63 -5.35 -9.17
CA HIS A 74 6.25 -4.00 -8.80
C HIS A 74 7.46 -3.29 -8.18
N VAL A 75 7.89 -2.19 -8.79
CA VAL A 75 8.94 -1.33 -8.26
C VAL A 75 8.30 -0.12 -7.61
N LEU A 76 8.39 -0.03 -6.28
CA LEU A 76 7.81 1.05 -5.47
C LEU A 76 8.90 2.05 -5.07
N ALA A 77 9.60 2.61 -6.07
CA ALA A 77 10.70 3.55 -5.87
C ALA A 77 10.80 4.57 -7.02
N ASP A 78 11.42 5.72 -6.75
CA ASP A 78 11.72 6.79 -7.70
C ASP A 78 12.99 6.51 -8.52
N VAL A 79 12.99 5.36 -9.23
CA VAL A 79 14.10 4.88 -10.07
C VAL A 79 13.66 4.69 -11.52
N ALA A 80 14.60 4.93 -12.45
CA ALA A 80 14.40 4.70 -13.88
C ALA A 80 15.31 3.54 -14.32
N LEU A 81 14.82 2.31 -14.18
CA LEU A 81 15.58 1.12 -14.53
C LEU A 81 15.69 0.99 -16.07
N PRO A 82 16.81 0.46 -16.60
CA PRO A 82 17.00 0.19 -18.03
C PRO A 82 16.23 -1.07 -18.48
N LEU A 83 14.95 -1.14 -18.14
CA LEU A 83 14.03 -2.24 -18.45
C LEU A 83 12.83 -1.71 -19.23
N VAL A 84 12.12 -2.61 -19.92
CA VAL A 84 10.85 -2.28 -20.57
C VAL A 84 9.71 -2.41 -19.56
N HIS A 85 8.96 -1.34 -19.34
CA HIS A 85 7.90 -1.26 -18.33
C HIS A 85 6.53 -1.49 -18.95
N ASP A 86 5.69 -2.28 -18.28
CA ASP A 86 4.30 -2.49 -18.69
C ASP A 86 3.39 -1.34 -18.27
N ARG A 87 3.59 -0.82 -17.06
CA ARG A 87 2.72 0.19 -16.44
C ARG A 87 3.57 1.18 -15.62
N LEU A 88 3.22 2.46 -15.73
CA LEU A 88 3.72 3.53 -14.86
C LEU A 88 2.51 4.19 -14.20
N SER A 89 2.56 4.33 -12.88
CA SER A 89 1.50 4.88 -12.02
C SER A 89 2.11 5.77 -10.96
N SER A 90 1.37 6.77 -10.49
CA SER A 90 1.81 7.58 -9.36
C SER A 90 1.55 6.85 -8.03
N TRP A 91 2.30 7.22 -6.98
CA TRP A 91 2.04 6.70 -5.64
C TRP A 91 0.60 7.00 -5.19
N ASN A 92 0.07 8.20 -5.50
CA ASN A 92 -1.29 8.58 -5.11
C ASN A 92 -2.38 7.69 -5.75
N ASP A 93 -2.08 7.06 -6.89
CA ASP A 93 -3.02 6.14 -7.57
C ASP A 93 -2.90 4.69 -7.04
N GLU A 94 -1.79 4.35 -6.39
CA GLU A 94 -1.52 3.00 -5.89
C GLU A 94 -1.57 2.92 -4.36
N GLU A 95 -1.51 4.04 -3.64
CA GLU A 95 -1.48 4.02 -2.19
C GLU A 95 -2.79 3.46 -1.61
N PRO A 96 -2.74 2.63 -0.54
CA PRO A 96 -3.95 2.07 0.01
C PRO A 96 -4.90 3.15 0.50
N ASN A 97 -6.12 3.18 -0.02
CA ASN A 97 -7.14 4.10 0.45
C ASN A 97 -7.58 3.75 1.88
N VAL A 98 -8.37 4.62 2.48
CA VAL A 98 -8.81 4.46 3.87
C VAL A 98 -9.55 3.15 4.11
N MET A 99 -10.37 2.69 3.16
CA MET A 99 -11.05 1.40 3.25
C MET A 99 -10.07 0.23 3.24
N GLN A 100 -9.06 0.26 2.37
CA GLN A 100 -8.02 -0.77 2.30
C GLN A 100 -7.14 -0.75 3.54
N ARG A 101 -6.78 0.41 4.07
CA ARG A 101 -6.03 0.52 5.34
C ARG A 101 -6.82 -0.09 6.50
N MET A 102 -8.14 0.14 6.56
CA MET A 102 -9.00 -0.51 7.55
C MET A 102 -9.11 -2.04 7.34
N LEU A 103 -9.14 -2.51 6.08
CA LEU A 103 -9.13 -3.95 5.77
C LEU A 103 -7.81 -4.61 6.16
N LEU A 104 -6.67 -3.96 5.94
CA LEU A 104 -5.35 -4.43 6.37
C LEU A 104 -5.24 -4.50 7.90
N ALA A 105 -5.92 -3.58 8.60
CA ALA A 105 -6.07 -3.62 10.05
C ALA A 105 -7.15 -4.62 10.54
N GLY A 106 -7.86 -5.29 9.63
CA GLY A 106 -8.78 -6.40 9.92
C GLY A 106 -10.18 -6.24 9.33
N VAL A 107 -10.87 -5.14 9.65
CA VAL A 107 -12.26 -4.92 9.25
C VAL A 107 -12.51 -3.48 8.80
N ALA A 108 -13.07 -3.29 7.61
CA ALA A 108 -13.49 -1.97 7.16
C ALA A 108 -14.95 -1.70 7.48
N THR A 109 -15.30 -0.44 7.71
CA THR A 109 -16.69 -0.03 7.99
C THR A 109 -17.04 1.29 7.32
N ASN A 110 -18.31 1.44 6.95
CA ASN A 110 -18.83 2.67 6.38
C ASN A 110 -19.26 3.71 7.44
N SER A 111 -19.07 3.43 8.74
CA SER A 111 -19.42 4.38 9.81
C SER A 111 -18.17 5.05 10.40
N PRO A 112 -18.08 6.39 10.36
CA PRO A 112 -16.98 7.12 10.99
C PRO A 112 -16.85 6.85 12.49
N THR A 113 -17.98 6.74 13.20
CA THR A 113 -17.97 6.43 14.64
C THR A 113 -17.44 5.04 14.93
N ALA A 114 -17.76 4.06 14.08
CA ALA A 114 -17.23 2.71 14.25
C ALA A 114 -15.77 2.62 13.81
N ALA A 115 -15.38 3.33 12.74
CA ALA A 115 -14.01 3.38 12.25
C ALA A 115 -13.05 3.92 13.33
N ALA A 116 -13.41 5.00 14.03
CA ALA A 116 -12.59 5.54 15.12
C ALA A 116 -12.46 4.60 16.34
N VAL A 117 -13.48 3.78 16.60
CA VAL A 117 -13.44 2.80 17.70
C VAL A 117 -12.64 1.55 17.32
N LEU A 118 -12.77 1.07 16.08
CA LEU A 118 -12.10 -0.13 15.60
C LEU A 118 -10.65 0.11 15.20
N HIS A 119 -10.34 1.34 14.76
CA HIS A 119 -9.02 1.73 14.26
C HIS A 119 -8.52 3.04 14.89
N PRO A 120 -8.32 3.10 16.21
CA PRO A 120 -7.85 4.31 16.88
C PRO A 120 -6.48 4.80 16.35
N GLN A 121 -5.65 3.88 15.86
CA GLN A 121 -4.37 4.18 15.21
C GLN A 121 -4.51 4.85 13.83
N LEU A 122 -5.65 4.65 13.15
CA LEU A 122 -5.94 5.30 11.86
C LEU A 122 -6.73 6.59 12.07
N PHE A 123 -7.59 6.64 13.08
CA PHE A 123 -8.44 7.78 13.39
C PHE A 123 -8.43 8.07 14.90
N PRO A 124 -7.62 9.05 15.34
CA PRO A 124 -7.56 9.44 16.74
C PRO A 124 -8.90 9.93 17.32
N SER A 125 -9.79 10.44 16.45
CA SER A 125 -11.12 10.90 16.84
C SER A 125 -12.17 10.58 15.77
N VAL A 126 -13.45 10.62 16.19
CA VAL A 126 -14.59 10.47 15.28
C VAL A 126 -14.63 11.58 14.23
N GLU A 127 -14.19 12.79 14.57
CA GLU A 127 -14.13 13.91 13.63
C GLU A 127 -13.06 13.71 12.56
N CYS A 128 -11.90 13.16 12.93
CA CYS A 128 -10.87 12.76 11.97
C CYS A 128 -11.44 11.72 10.98
N ALA A 129 -12.15 10.71 11.48
CA ALA A 129 -12.81 9.72 10.62
C ALA A 129 -13.86 10.35 9.69
N LYS A 130 -14.69 11.28 10.18
CA LYS A 130 -15.69 11.98 9.35
C LYS A 130 -15.05 12.77 8.22
N LYS A 131 -14.04 13.59 8.54
CA LYS A 131 -13.32 14.41 7.54
C LYS A 131 -12.63 13.53 6.51
N GLN A 132 -12.03 12.42 6.93
CA GLN A 132 -11.37 11.49 6.03
C GLN A 132 -12.37 10.81 5.07
N PHE A 133 -13.53 10.39 5.57
CA PHE A 133 -14.58 9.79 4.74
C PHE A 133 -15.15 10.79 3.74
N GLN A 134 -15.30 12.06 4.13
CA GLN A 134 -15.72 13.12 3.20
C GLN A 134 -14.70 13.27 2.07
N ARG A 135 -13.40 13.38 2.41
CA ARG A 135 -12.32 13.50 1.41
C ARG A 135 -12.32 12.33 0.42
N GLU A 136 -12.45 11.11 0.91
CA GLU A 136 -12.49 9.89 0.08
C GLU A 136 -13.69 9.86 -0.87
N VAL A 137 -14.89 10.24 -0.41
CA VAL A 137 -16.08 10.34 -1.27
C VAL A 137 -15.88 11.38 -2.37
N PHE A 138 -15.22 12.51 -2.08
CA PHE A 138 -14.93 13.54 -3.06
C PHE A 138 -13.76 13.20 -3.99
N GLN A 139 -12.81 12.37 -3.55
CA GLN A 139 -11.62 12.03 -4.32
C GLN A 139 -11.82 10.83 -5.25
N GLY A 140 -12.94 10.09 -5.15
CA GLY A 140 -13.28 9.03 -6.10
C GLY A 140 -12.21 7.95 -6.23
N GLN A 141 -11.35 7.78 -5.22
CA GLN A 141 -10.18 6.93 -5.32
C GLN A 141 -10.57 5.46 -5.26
N ILE A 142 -10.23 4.74 -6.32
CA ILE A 142 -10.14 3.28 -6.33
C ILE A 142 -8.66 2.92 -6.58
N PRO A 143 -7.76 3.04 -5.59
CA PRO A 143 -6.36 2.67 -5.77
C PRO A 143 -6.17 1.17 -5.51
N ILE A 144 -5.20 0.58 -6.21
CA ILE A 144 -4.97 -0.87 -6.42
C ILE A 144 -6.21 -1.60 -6.95
N ARG A 145 -6.53 -1.35 -8.22
CA ARG A 145 -7.48 -2.18 -8.99
C ARG A 145 -6.82 -3.44 -9.56
N ASP A 146 -5.51 -3.41 -9.83
CA ASP A 146 -4.86 -4.48 -10.59
C ASP A 146 -4.09 -5.53 -9.78
N THR A 147 -3.66 -5.24 -8.54
CA THR A 147 -2.79 -6.18 -7.79
C THR A 147 -3.49 -7.00 -6.70
N TYR A 148 -4.72 -6.67 -6.29
CA TYR A 148 -5.51 -7.49 -5.36
C TYR A 148 -6.76 -8.12 -6.01
N ARG A 149 -6.60 -8.62 -7.24
CA ARG A 149 -7.62 -9.29 -8.07
C ARG A 149 -8.32 -10.51 -7.42
N GLU A 150 -8.02 -10.85 -6.17
CA GLU A 150 -8.51 -12.07 -5.52
C GLU A 150 -9.14 -11.85 -4.12
N MET A 151 -9.27 -10.61 -3.65
CA MET A 151 -9.92 -10.37 -2.36
C MET A 151 -11.43 -10.59 -2.44
N SER A 152 -11.86 -11.82 -2.17
CA SER A 152 -13.26 -12.12 -1.82
C SER A 152 -13.57 -11.49 -0.47
N LEU A 153 -14.16 -10.28 -0.52
CA LEU A 153 -14.66 -9.59 0.67
C LEU A 153 -15.97 -10.23 1.13
N LYS A 154 -16.02 -10.59 2.41
CA LYS A 154 -17.29 -10.88 3.09
C LYS A 154 -17.83 -9.58 3.67
N SER A 155 -19.15 -9.42 3.67
CA SER A 155 -19.80 -8.27 4.30
C SER A 155 -20.80 -8.72 5.34
N ALA A 156 -20.93 -7.95 6.41
CA ALA A 156 -21.93 -8.16 7.44
C ALA A 156 -22.64 -6.83 7.74
N ARG A 157 -23.93 -6.92 8.04
CA ARG A 157 -24.72 -5.78 8.51
C ARG A 157 -24.80 -5.82 10.02
N TYR A 158 -24.54 -4.70 10.67
CA TYR A 158 -24.60 -4.60 12.13
C TYR A 158 -25.34 -3.34 12.54
N ARG A 159 -25.87 -3.31 13.76
CA ARG A 159 -26.49 -2.13 14.36
C ARG A 159 -25.98 -1.98 15.78
N ARG A 160 -25.33 -0.86 16.08
CA ARG A 160 -24.93 -0.53 17.45
C ARG A 160 -26.16 -0.18 18.29
N PRO A 161 -26.20 -0.54 19.58
CA PRO A 161 -27.27 -0.13 20.47
C PRO A 161 -27.32 1.40 20.60
N GLY A 162 -28.52 1.97 20.69
CA GLY A 162 -28.75 3.41 20.86
C GLY A 162 -29.81 3.99 19.93
N ARG A 163 -30.53 5.01 20.42
CA ARG A 163 -31.59 5.71 19.69
C ARG A 163 -31.02 6.39 18.42
N GLY A 164 -31.73 6.28 17.30
CA GLY A 164 -31.36 6.92 16.04
C GLY A 164 -30.23 6.25 15.23
N ARG A 165 -29.75 5.06 15.63
CA ARG A 165 -28.69 4.35 14.89
C ARG A 165 -29.27 3.39 13.86
N GLY A 166 -29.05 3.68 12.59
CA GLY A 166 -29.41 2.81 11.47
C GLY A 166 -28.50 1.59 11.33
N TRP A 167 -28.89 0.67 10.44
CA TRP A 167 -28.05 -0.46 10.04
C TRP A 167 -26.78 0.04 9.32
N GLN A 168 -25.63 -0.49 9.71
CA GLN A 168 -24.32 -0.20 9.15
C GLN A 168 -23.74 -1.44 8.49
N ARG A 169 -22.70 -1.25 7.67
CA ARG A 169 -22.03 -2.35 6.97
C ARG A 169 -20.56 -2.37 7.35
N CYS A 170 -20.05 -3.58 7.54
CA CYS A 170 -18.63 -3.83 7.60
C CYS A 170 -18.23 -4.85 6.53
N TRP A 171 -16.95 -4.84 6.19
CA TRP A 171 -16.31 -5.75 5.26
C TRP A 171 -15.07 -6.34 5.89
N CYS A 172 -14.84 -7.62 5.68
CA CYS A 172 -13.61 -8.30 6.06
C CYS A 172 -13.08 -9.08 4.86
N GLY A 173 -11.75 -9.07 4.70
CA GLY A 173 -11.09 -9.91 3.71
C GLY A 173 -10.93 -11.34 4.25
N LYS A 174 -10.93 -12.32 3.35
CA LYS A 174 -10.20 -13.57 3.60
C LYS A 174 -8.71 -13.30 3.42
N LEU A 175 -8.09 -12.53 4.32
CA LEU A 175 -6.65 -12.30 4.23
C LEU A 175 -5.96 -13.63 4.59
N ARG A 176 -5.36 -14.31 3.59
CA ARG A 176 -4.44 -15.41 3.88
C ARG A 176 -3.17 -14.77 4.41
N VAL A 177 -3.04 -14.67 5.73
CA VAL A 177 -1.76 -14.33 6.35
C VAL A 177 -0.80 -15.49 6.07
N ALA A 178 0.24 -15.25 5.30
CA ALA A 178 1.33 -16.20 5.16
C ALA A 178 1.99 -16.39 6.53
N GLY A 179 1.83 -17.57 7.13
CA GLY A 179 2.58 -17.99 8.33
C GLY A 179 2.05 -17.52 9.70
N GLY A 180 0.78 -17.15 9.85
CA GLY A 180 0.25 -16.70 11.15
C GLY A 180 -1.18 -17.20 11.41
N GLN A 181 -1.37 -17.80 12.59
CA GLN A 181 -2.58 -18.41 13.12
C GLN A 181 -3.88 -17.66 12.76
N ARG A 182 -4.89 -18.43 12.31
CA ARG A 182 -6.24 -17.97 12.01
C ARG A 182 -6.80 -17.17 13.20
N ARG A 183 -6.99 -15.86 13.03
CA ARG A 183 -7.90 -15.08 13.87
C ARG A 183 -9.15 -14.84 13.05
N ASP A 184 -10.12 -15.74 13.20
CA ASP A 184 -11.44 -15.56 12.64
C ASP A 184 -12.10 -14.36 13.36
N ALA A 185 -12.32 -13.27 12.63
CA ALA A 185 -13.00 -12.07 13.13
C ALA A 185 -14.45 -12.35 13.58
N ASP A 186 -15.01 -13.51 13.25
CA ASP A 186 -16.30 -13.98 13.78
C ASP A 186 -16.26 -14.20 15.31
N HIS A 187 -15.08 -14.37 15.91
CA HIS A 187 -14.99 -14.61 17.35
C HIS A 187 -15.30 -13.37 18.19
N ASP A 188 -14.97 -12.17 17.70
CA ASP A 188 -15.07 -10.92 18.47
C ASP A 188 -16.44 -10.22 18.37
N LEU A 189 -17.30 -10.61 17.42
CA LEU A 189 -18.65 -10.06 17.28
C LEU A 189 -19.74 -10.93 17.92
N GLY A 190 -19.41 -12.15 18.38
CA GLY A 190 -20.39 -13.16 18.83
C GLY A 190 -20.53 -13.40 20.34
N ARG A 191 -19.58 -13.00 21.20
CA ARG A 191 -19.62 -13.30 22.65
C ARG A 191 -19.96 -12.09 23.52
N ARG A 192 -21.20 -11.61 23.44
CA ARG A 192 -21.89 -10.92 24.56
C ARG A 192 -23.39 -11.22 24.55
N ARG A 193 -23.75 -12.50 24.39
CA ARG A 193 -25.08 -13.01 24.73
C ARG A 193 -24.88 -14.32 25.47
N HIS A 194 -25.58 -14.43 26.61
CA HIS A 194 -25.49 -15.47 27.63
C HIS A 194 -24.38 -15.28 28.65
N ASP A 195 -24.65 -14.41 29.63
CA ASP A 195 -24.39 -14.71 31.04
C ASP A 195 -25.14 -13.67 31.89
N HIS A 196 -26.42 -13.94 32.17
CA HIS A 196 -27.10 -13.49 33.38
C HIS A 196 -28.14 -14.56 33.73
N GLY A 197 -27.75 -15.46 34.61
CA GLY A 197 -28.66 -16.32 35.35
C GLY A 197 -29.45 -15.52 36.38
N SER A 198 -30.73 -15.90 36.49
CA SER A 198 -31.59 -15.92 37.69
C SER A 198 -31.28 -14.96 38.84
N TRP A 199 -32.24 -14.07 39.14
CA TRP A 199 -32.75 -13.85 40.51
C TRP A 199 -34.21 -13.39 40.45
N ARG A 200 -35.10 -14.23 41.01
CA ARG A 200 -36.47 -14.02 41.53
C ARG A 200 -37.48 -13.20 40.71
#